data_AF-A0A7J6W588-F1
#
_entry.id   AF-A0A7J6W588-F1
#
_cell.length_a   1.000
_cell.length_b   1.000
_cell.length_c   1.000
_cell.angle_alpha   90.00
_cell.angle_beta   90.00
_cell.angle_gamma   90.00
#
_symmetry.space_group_name_H-M   'P 1'
#
loop_
_entity.id
_entity.type
_entity.pdbx_description
1 polymer ?
#
loop_
_entity_poly.entity_id
_entity_poly.type
_entity_poly.pdbx_seq_one_letter_code
_entity_poly.pdbx_strand_id
1 'polypeptide(L)'
;FADTEVRKLDPNGHIRYILSRDSTRYKKWTYCRVLTQLDRDLSEVIYLSVHALETCLQEDNAYPIRGGNFEEGDRTLLDAIPILK
;
A
#
# COMPACT_ATOMS: atom_id res chain seq x y z
N PHE A 1 3.45 16.62 0.19
CA PHE A 1 4.55 15.90 0.86
C PHE A 1 4.89 14.57 0.21
N ALA A 2 3.93 13.67 -0.06
CA ALA A 2 4.26 12.36 -0.65
C ALA A 2 4.82 12.42 -2.08
N ASP A 3 4.35 13.34 -2.93
CA ASP A 3 4.70 13.36 -4.37
C ASP A 3 6.21 13.48 -4.64
N THR A 4 6.92 14.36 -3.92
CA THR A 4 8.37 14.56 -4.11
C THR A 4 9.19 13.32 -3.75
N GLU A 5 8.84 12.65 -2.65
CA GLU A 5 9.58 11.45 -2.20
C GLU A 5 9.29 10.25 -3.10
N VAL A 6 8.05 10.10 -3.56
CA VAL A 6 7.68 9.05 -4.52
C VAL A 6 8.48 9.20 -5.82
N ARG A 7 8.65 10.42 -6.33
CA ARG A 7 9.44 10.67 -7.55
C ARG A 7 10.92 10.36 -7.39
N LYS A 8 11.48 10.52 -6.19
CA LYS A 8 12.87 10.13 -5.90
C LYS A 8 13.02 8.61 -5.85
N LEU A 9 12.03 7.91 -5.29
CA LEU A 9 12.02 6.45 -5.19
C LEU A 9 11.77 5.76 -6.52
N ASP A 10 11.05 6.41 -7.44
CA ASP A 10 10.67 5.85 -8.73
C ASP A 10 11.23 6.66 -9.92
N PRO A 11 12.56 6.66 -10.12
CA PRO A 11 13.19 7.39 -11.23
C PRO A 11 12.79 6.83 -12.61
N ASN A 12 12.32 5.59 -12.66
CA ASN A 12 11.94 4.88 -13.89
C ASN A 12 10.45 5.01 -14.24
N GLY A 13 9.64 5.60 -13.37
CA GLY A 13 8.21 5.84 -13.63
C GLY A 13 7.33 4.58 -13.61
N HIS A 14 7.63 3.60 -12.76
CA HIS A 14 6.80 2.42 -12.54
C HIS A 14 5.47 2.73 -11.80
N ILE A 15 5.42 3.79 -11.01
CA ILE A 15 4.24 4.21 -10.24
C ILE A 15 3.30 5.03 -11.12
N ARG A 16 2.11 4.48 -11.37
CA ARG A 16 1.10 5.12 -12.25
C ARG A 16 0.30 6.23 -11.58
N TYR A 17 -0.05 6.06 -10.31
CA TYR A 17 -0.91 6.99 -9.57
C TYR A 17 -0.40 7.16 -8.14
N ILE A 18 -0.45 8.39 -7.63
CA ILE A 18 -0.02 8.74 -6.27
C ILE A 18 -1.26 9.19 -5.49
N LEU A 19 -1.66 8.39 -4.51
CA LEU A 19 -2.84 8.63 -3.68
C LEU A 19 -2.44 9.02 -2.26
N SER A 20 -2.75 10.26 -1.88
CA SER A 20 -2.38 10.85 -0.58
C SER A 20 -3.47 10.61 0.49
N ARG A 21 -3.37 11.34 1.60
CA ARG A 21 -4.39 11.36 2.67
C ARG A 21 -5.75 11.83 2.16
N ASP A 22 -5.79 12.69 1.14
CA ASP A 22 -7.04 13.24 0.59
C ASP A 22 -7.88 12.15 -0.10
N SER A 23 -7.24 11.05 -0.52
CA SER A 23 -7.89 9.87 -1.11
C SER A 23 -8.28 8.81 -0.07
N THR A 24 -8.34 9.17 1.22
CA THR A 24 -8.68 8.24 2.30
C THR A 24 -9.98 8.65 3.00
N ARG A 25 -10.66 7.67 3.59
CA ARG A 25 -11.87 7.89 4.38
C ARG A 25 -11.55 7.82 5.86
N TYR A 26 -11.94 8.84 6.62
CA TYR A 26 -11.84 8.79 8.06
C TYR A 26 -12.94 7.92 8.66
N LYS A 27 -12.58 6.85 9.38
CA LYS A 27 -13.50 5.90 10.02
C LYS A 27 -12.89 5.39 11.31
N LYS A 28 -13.66 5.29 12.39
CA LYS A 28 -13.22 4.77 13.70
C LYS A 28 -11.86 5.37 14.15
N TRP A 29 -11.74 6.68 14.05
CA TRP A 29 -10.55 7.45 14.46
C TRP A 29 -9.28 7.24 13.61
N THR A 30 -9.35 6.47 12.52
CA THR A 30 -8.23 6.24 11.60
C THR A 30 -8.59 6.59 10.16
N TYR A 31 -7.57 6.82 9.33
CA TYR A 31 -7.73 7.02 7.90
C TYR A 31 -7.62 5.67 7.19
N CYS A 32 -8.74 5.20 6.63
CA CYS A 32 -8.81 3.95 5.90
C CYS A 32 -8.76 4.19 4.38
N ARG A 33 -8.09 3.29 3.66
CA ARG A 33 -8.13 3.16 2.22
C ARG A 33 -9.38 2.38 1.81
N VAL A 34 -10.05 2.87 0.77
CA VAL A 34 -11.30 2.30 0.24
C VAL A 34 -11.02 1.82 -1.19
N LEU A 35 -10.66 0.55 -1.34
CA LEU A 35 -10.22 0.00 -2.62
C LEU A 35 -11.34 -0.03 -3.68
N THR A 36 -12.61 -0.12 -3.26
CA THR A 36 -13.76 -0.03 -4.19
C THR A 36 -13.84 1.31 -4.92
N GLN A 37 -13.15 2.35 -4.44
CA GLN A 37 -13.11 3.66 -5.10
C GLN A 37 -12.00 3.76 -6.16
N LEU A 38 -11.18 2.72 -6.35
CA LEU A 38 -10.12 2.71 -7.34
C LEU A 38 -10.61 2.41 -8.76
N ASP A 39 -11.89 2.04 -8.91
CA ASP A 39 -12.47 1.62 -10.20
C ASP A 39 -11.65 0.50 -10.85
N ARG A 40 -11.38 -0.55 -10.05
CA ARG A 40 -10.64 -1.76 -10.43
C ARG A 40 -11.41 -2.98 -9.94
N ASP A 41 -11.22 -4.11 -10.62
CA ASP A 41 -11.69 -5.39 -10.12
C ASP A 41 -10.93 -5.74 -8.84
N LEU A 42 -11.66 -5.91 -7.73
CA LEU A 42 -11.05 -6.23 -6.44
C LEU A 42 -10.39 -7.61 -6.43
N SER A 43 -10.76 -8.53 -7.32
CA SER A 43 -10.08 -9.83 -7.43
C SER A 43 -8.63 -9.70 -7.93
N GLU A 44 -8.27 -8.57 -8.54
CA GLU A 44 -6.94 -8.28 -9.08
C GLU A 44 -6.20 -7.18 -8.28
N VAL A 45 -6.71 -6.81 -7.10
CA VAL A 45 -6.15 -5.75 -6.27
C VAL A 45 -5.58 -6.31 -4.97
N ILE A 46 -4.36 -5.89 -4.64
CA ILE A 46 -3.73 -6.16 -3.35
C ILE A 46 -3.33 -4.84 -2.68
N TYR A 47 -3.54 -4.76 -1.37
CA TYR A 47 -3.11 -3.64 -0.54
C TYR A 47 -1.99 -4.08 0.42
N LEU A 48 -0.75 -3.74 0.06
CA LEU A 48 0.45 -4.06 0.82
C LEU A 48 0.78 -2.94 1.81
N SER A 49 0.79 -3.22 3.12
CA SER A 49 1.12 -2.23 4.15
C SER A 49 1.50 -2.89 5.48
N VAL A 50 2.31 -2.22 6.30
CA VAL A 50 2.56 -2.66 7.69
C VAL A 50 1.29 -2.62 8.53
N HIS A 51 0.36 -1.71 8.21
CA HIS A 51 -0.91 -1.52 8.91
C HIS A 51 -2.11 -1.90 8.02
N ALA A 52 -1.94 -2.91 7.16
CA ALA A 52 -2.94 -3.24 6.15
C ALA A 52 -4.31 -3.57 6.76
N LEU A 53 -4.32 -4.34 7.86
CA LEU A 53 -5.55 -4.79 8.53
C LEU A 53 -6.29 -3.64 9.24
N GLU A 54 -5.57 -2.66 9.77
CA GLU A 54 -6.17 -1.53 10.49
C GLU A 54 -6.62 -0.40 9.55
N THR A 55 -6.02 -0.32 8.35
CA THR A 55 -6.18 0.82 7.43
C THR A 55 -6.82 0.46 6.09
N CYS A 56 -7.24 -0.78 5.87
CA CYS A 56 -8.01 -1.17 4.68
C CYS A 56 -9.47 -1.45 5.04
N LEU A 57 -10.41 -1.04 4.18
CA LEU A 57 -11.82 -1.42 4.33
C LEU A 57 -12.18 -2.76 3.67
N GLN A 58 -11.28 -3.31 2.85
CA GLN A 58 -11.42 -4.60 2.17
C GLN A 58 -10.37 -5.56 2.73
N GLU A 59 -10.70 -6.21 3.84
CA GLU A 59 -9.75 -7.05 4.60
C GLU A 59 -9.18 -8.20 3.76
N ASP A 60 -9.97 -8.78 2.85
CA ASP A 60 -9.51 -9.86 1.95
C ASP A 60 -8.41 -9.42 0.97
N ASN A 61 -8.35 -8.12 0.66
CA ASN A 61 -7.31 -7.53 -0.19
C ASN A 61 -6.10 -7.03 0.62
N ALA A 62 -6.18 -7.04 1.95
CA ALA A 62 -5.16 -6.49 2.82
C ALA A 62 -4.05 -7.52 3.06
N TYR A 63 -2.84 -7.21 2.59
CA TYR A 63 -1.66 -8.03 2.85
C TYR A 63 -0.72 -7.32 3.83
N PRO A 64 -0.69 -7.75 5.11
CA PRO A 64 0.22 -7.17 6.08
C PRO A 64 1.66 -7.60 5.80
N ILE A 65 2.57 -6.63 5.77
CA ILE A 65 4.03 -6.91 5.77
C ILE A 65 4.63 -6.61 7.14
N ARG A 66 5.75 -7.25 7.46
CA ARG A 66 6.45 -7.01 8.71
C ARG A 66 6.94 -5.55 8.75
N GLY A 67 6.51 -4.81 9.77
CA GLY A 67 7.11 -3.51 10.10
C GLY A 67 8.50 -3.73 10.69
N GLY A 68 9.52 -3.08 10.13
CA GLY A 68 10.90 -3.21 10.58
C GLY A 68 11.67 -1.91 10.39
N ASN A 69 12.90 -1.88 10.92
CA ASN A 69 13.81 -0.74 10.78
C ASN A 69 14.40 -0.60 9.36
N PHE A 70 14.03 -1.51 8.43
CA PHE A 70 14.59 -1.58 7.08
C PHE A 70 16.12 -1.58 7.09
N GLU A 71 16.70 -2.40 7.97
CA GLU A 71 18.15 -2.53 8.13
C GLU A 71 18.78 -3.27 6.95
N GLU A 72 20.10 -3.15 6.82
CA GLU A 72 20.85 -3.87 5.80
C GLU A 72 20.64 -5.39 5.97
N GLY A 73 20.11 -6.03 4.94
CA GLY A 73 19.73 -7.45 4.97
C GLY A 73 18.25 -7.72 5.22
N ASP A 74 17.40 -6.70 5.40
CA ASP A 74 15.95 -6.86 5.39
C ASP A 74 15.46 -7.38 4.03
N ARG A 75 14.69 -8.47 4.05
CA ARG A 75 14.15 -9.15 2.87
C ARG A 75 12.64 -9.06 2.75
N THR A 76 11.97 -8.30 3.62
CA THR A 76 10.50 -8.27 3.72
C THR A 76 9.81 -8.01 2.38
N LEU A 77 10.32 -7.06 1.58
CA LEU A 77 9.75 -6.75 0.26
C LEU A 77 10.08 -7.82 -0.79
N LEU A 78 11.26 -8.45 -0.71
CA LEU A 78 11.65 -9.54 -1.61
C LEU A 78 10.80 -10.78 -1.35
N ASP A 79 10.55 -11.08 -0.08
CA ASP A 79 9.75 -12.24 0.36
C ASP A 79 8.25 -12.04 0.04
N ALA A 80 7.82 -10.80 -0.24
CA ALA A 80 6.48 -10.49 -0.73
C ALA A 80 6.34 -10.62 -2.26
N ILE A 81 7.42 -10.80 -3.04
CA ILE A 81 7.32 -10.95 -4.51
C ILE A 81 6.51 -12.20 -4.94
N PRO A 82 6.66 -13.38 -4.31
CA PRO A 82 5.97 -14.60 -4.77
C PRO A 82 4.45 -14.52 -4.79
N ILE A 83 3.84 -13.72 -3.91
CA ILE A 83 2.37 -13.54 -3.85
C ILE A 83 1.85 -12.60 -4.94
N LEU A 84 2.73 -11.84 -5.61
CA LEU A 84 2.39 -10.84 -6.63
C LEU A 84 2.45 -11.40 -8.05
N LYS A 85 2.77 -12.69 -8.20
CA LYS A 85 2.94 -13.38 -9.49
C LYS A 85 1.66 -14.04 -9.97
#